data_AF-A0A4P6UZN3-F1
#
_entry.id   AF-A0A4P6UZN3-F1
#
_cell.length_a   1.000
_cell.length_b   1.000
_cell.length_c   1.000
_cell.angle_alpha   90.00
_cell.angle_beta   90.00
_cell.angle_gamma   90.00
#
_symmetry.space_group_name_H-M   'P 1'
#
loop_
_entity.id
_entity.type
_entity.pdbx_description
1 polymer ?
#
loop_
_entity_poly.entity_id
_entity_poly.type
_entity_poly.pdbx_seq_one_letter_code
_entity_poly.pdbx_strand_id
1 'polypeptide(L)'
;MEHYYNNNEKERVASARESFSGRLLTDAQFGEAMAITGIIEREIKRAGAFKEKLGDYAHAFARTERFDAMKAETILRDLFKERTGQTMNQMRESLIEREQAITDDQRQQAYQYACDIGDMIEQGNKLTFHRACASQAQTLAGELGVTDVAARRIMSEEFNAAEGSQLHEWGKELDEQFYRPQVEAEKSQREQEPQARRQNRTRTRQRAPSR
;
A
#
# COMPACT_ATOMS: atom_id res chain seq x y z
N MET A 1 -20.99 7.76 -2.47
CA MET A 1 -19.55 7.57 -2.21
C MET A 1 -19.10 8.75 -1.37
N GLU A 2 -19.40 8.67 -0.08
CA GLU A 2 -19.17 9.75 0.87
C GLU A 2 -17.79 9.48 1.49
N HIS A 3 -16.77 10.18 1.00
CA HIS A 3 -15.41 10.03 1.49
C HIS A 3 -15.35 10.53 2.92
N TYR A 4 -15.11 9.62 3.87
CA TYR A 4 -14.64 9.91 5.22
C TYR A 4 -13.26 10.58 5.13
N TYR A 5 -13.22 11.85 4.73
CA TYR A 5 -12.08 12.72 4.99
C TYR A 5 -12.14 13.08 6.47
N ASN A 6 -11.23 12.46 7.24
CA ASN A 6 -10.97 12.78 8.63
C ASN A 6 -10.78 14.31 8.73
N ASN A 7 -11.61 15.04 9.48
CA ASN A 7 -11.52 16.52 9.57
C ASN A 7 -10.12 17.00 9.96
N ASN A 8 -9.43 16.19 10.77
CA ASN A 8 -8.05 16.39 11.21
C ASN A 8 -7.04 16.39 10.03
N GLU A 9 -7.30 15.61 8.97
CA GLU A 9 -6.44 15.58 7.78
C GLU A 9 -6.61 16.86 6.95
N LYS A 10 -7.85 17.37 6.81
CA LYS A 10 -8.12 18.65 6.13
C LYS A 10 -7.44 19.82 6.86
N GLU A 11 -7.49 19.83 8.19
CA GLU A 11 -6.82 20.84 9.02
C GLU A 11 -5.29 20.78 8.86
N ARG A 12 -4.70 19.58 8.86
CA ARG A 12 -3.25 19.41 8.64
C ARG A 12 -2.81 19.80 7.24
N VAL A 13 -3.62 19.53 6.21
CA VAL A 13 -3.35 19.98 4.84
C VAL A 13 -3.42 21.51 4.75
N ALA A 14 -4.39 22.14 5.42
CA ALA A 14 -4.47 23.61 5.50
C ALA A 14 -3.25 24.20 6.22
N SER A 15 -2.84 23.62 7.36
CA SER A 15 -1.62 24.02 8.08
C SER A 15 -0.37 23.88 7.20
N ALA A 16 -0.23 22.75 6.50
CA ALA A 16 0.88 22.53 5.58
C ALA A 16 0.88 23.55 4.43
N ARG A 17 -0.28 23.95 3.91
CA ARG A 17 -0.41 25.01 2.89
C ARG A 17 0.04 26.37 3.42
N GLU A 18 -0.26 26.64 4.68
CA GLU A 18 0.15 27.86 5.38
C GLU A 18 1.58 27.84 5.91
N SER A 19 2.31 26.72 5.78
CA SER A 19 3.72 26.64 6.18
C SER A 19 4.63 27.47 5.29
N PHE A 20 5.87 27.70 5.73
CA PHE A 20 6.88 28.44 4.97
C PHE A 20 7.07 27.85 3.57
N SER A 21 7.36 26.55 3.49
CA SER A 21 7.55 25.85 2.21
C SER A 21 6.24 25.75 1.42
N GLY A 22 5.09 25.60 2.09
CA GLY A 22 3.77 25.51 1.45
C GLY A 22 3.33 26.80 0.75
N ARG A 23 3.55 27.97 1.35
CA ARG A 23 3.16 29.27 0.78
C ARG A 23 3.96 29.67 -0.47
N LEU A 24 5.15 29.10 -0.64
CA LEU A 24 6.05 29.38 -1.76
C LEU A 24 5.70 28.58 -3.03
N LEU A 25 4.79 27.62 -2.93
CA LEU A 25 4.38 26.76 -4.03
C LEU A 25 3.09 27.25 -4.69
N THR A 26 2.97 27.04 -5.99
CA THR A 26 1.66 27.09 -6.68
C THR A 26 0.74 25.99 -6.16
N ASP A 27 -0.57 26.10 -6.40
CA ASP A 27 -1.51 25.06 -5.98
C ASP A 27 -1.19 23.68 -6.58
N ALA A 28 -0.73 23.67 -7.84
CA ALA A 28 -0.33 22.43 -8.53
C ALA A 28 0.91 21.80 -7.88
N GLN A 29 1.97 22.60 -7.67
CA GLN A 29 3.20 22.15 -7.00
C GLN A 29 2.91 21.66 -5.58
N PHE A 30 2.05 22.36 -4.84
CA PHE A 30 1.66 21.97 -3.49
C PHE A 30 0.91 20.63 -3.51
N GLY A 31 -0.09 20.48 -4.39
CA GLY A 31 -0.83 19.23 -4.53
C GLY A 31 0.07 18.03 -4.85
N GLU A 32 1.03 18.21 -5.76
CA GLU A 32 2.03 17.20 -6.10
C GLU A 32 2.94 16.87 -4.92
N ALA A 33 3.50 17.89 -4.26
CA ALA A 33 4.37 17.71 -3.09
C ALA A 33 3.63 16.96 -1.96
N MET A 34 2.36 17.26 -1.73
CA MET A 34 1.53 16.55 -0.74
C MET A 34 1.34 15.08 -1.10
N ALA A 35 1.07 14.77 -2.38
CA ALA A 35 0.99 13.39 -2.85
C ALA A 35 2.31 12.63 -2.64
N ILE A 36 3.45 13.26 -2.96
CA ILE A 36 4.79 12.70 -2.73
C ILE A 36 5.01 12.42 -1.24
N THR A 37 4.66 13.36 -0.35
CA THR A 37 4.82 13.14 1.10
C THR A 37 3.99 11.96 1.61
N GLY A 38 2.83 11.69 1.02
CA GLY A 38 2.00 10.52 1.33
C GLY A 38 2.63 9.20 0.87
N ILE A 39 3.28 9.21 -0.31
CA ILE A 39 4.05 8.05 -0.80
C ILE A 39 5.23 7.76 0.13
N ILE A 40 5.93 8.81 0.59
CA ILE A 40 7.06 8.66 1.52
C ILE A 40 6.59 8.14 2.88
N GLU A 41 5.49 8.65 3.42
CA GLU A 41 4.92 8.13 4.67
C GLU A 41 4.60 6.64 4.57
N ARG A 42 3.98 6.23 3.46
CA ARG A 42 3.68 4.81 3.21
C ARG A 42 4.95 3.98 3.13
N GLU A 43 6.02 4.50 2.53
CA GLU A 43 7.31 3.80 2.49
C GLU A 43 7.92 3.59 3.88
N ILE A 44 7.87 4.64 4.72
CA ILE A 44 8.36 4.57 6.10
C ILE A 44 7.55 3.54 6.89
N LYS A 45 6.21 3.56 6.80
CA LYS A 45 5.34 2.57 7.45
C LYS A 45 5.56 1.17 6.89
N ARG A 46 5.82 1.03 5.59
CA ARG A 46 6.01 -0.28 4.98
C ARG A 46 7.33 -0.93 5.37
N ALA A 47 8.44 -0.19 5.25
CA ALA A 47 9.78 -0.75 5.26
C ALA A 47 10.75 -0.05 6.23
N GLY A 48 10.32 1.00 6.93
CA GLY A 48 11.22 1.79 7.78
C GLY A 48 12.28 2.56 6.98
N ALA A 49 12.08 2.76 5.67
CA ALA A 49 13.02 3.43 4.79
C ALA A 49 12.37 4.62 4.08
N PHE A 50 13.18 5.60 3.67
CA PHE A 50 12.68 6.74 2.88
C PHE A 50 13.72 7.45 2.03
N LYS A 51 15.02 7.32 2.33
CA LYS A 51 16.07 8.14 1.70
C LYS A 51 16.11 8.01 0.17
N GLU A 52 16.05 6.78 -0.34
CA GLU A 52 16.06 6.52 -1.79
C GLU A 52 14.83 7.13 -2.46
N LYS A 53 13.62 6.80 -1.97
CA LYS A 53 12.38 7.36 -2.50
C LYS A 53 12.33 8.88 -2.41
N LEU A 54 12.79 9.46 -1.30
CA LEU A 54 12.87 10.90 -1.15
C LEU A 54 13.79 11.52 -2.21
N GLY A 55 14.97 10.94 -2.44
CA GLY A 55 15.89 11.40 -3.49
C GLY A 55 15.27 11.30 -4.88
N ASP A 56 14.66 10.16 -5.22
CA ASP A 56 14.02 9.93 -6.52
C ASP A 56 12.88 10.91 -6.78
N TYR A 57 11.99 11.09 -5.79
CA TYR A 57 10.86 12.00 -5.92
C TYR A 57 11.28 13.47 -5.85
N ALA A 58 12.30 13.84 -5.06
CA ALA A 58 12.83 15.19 -5.06
C ALA A 58 13.42 15.55 -6.43
N HIS A 59 14.17 14.63 -7.04
CA HIS A 59 14.69 14.81 -8.39
C HIS A 59 13.57 14.89 -9.42
N ALA A 60 12.53 14.04 -9.32
CA ALA A 60 11.39 14.09 -10.24
C ALA A 60 10.62 15.41 -10.11
N PHE A 61 10.34 15.84 -8.88
CA PHE A 61 9.62 17.08 -8.56
C PHE A 61 10.38 18.32 -9.03
N ALA A 62 11.71 18.35 -8.87
CA ALA A 62 12.53 19.46 -9.35
C ALA A 62 12.64 19.54 -10.89
N ARG A 63 12.48 18.42 -11.61
CA ARG A 63 12.82 18.32 -13.04
C ARG A 63 12.03 19.29 -13.92
N THR A 64 10.78 19.55 -13.57
CA THR A 64 9.89 20.44 -14.33
C THR A 64 9.75 21.83 -13.70
N GLU A 65 10.53 22.10 -12.65
CA GLU A 65 10.34 23.26 -11.79
C GLU A 65 11.55 24.19 -11.77
N ARG A 66 11.37 25.41 -11.25
CA ARG A 66 12.43 26.43 -11.17
C ARG A 66 13.30 26.31 -9.89
N PHE A 67 13.42 25.11 -9.33
CA PHE A 67 14.27 24.84 -8.17
C PHE A 67 15.01 23.52 -8.35
N ASP A 68 16.15 23.37 -7.67
CA ASP A 68 16.95 22.15 -7.72
C ASP A 68 16.41 21.04 -6.80
N ALA A 69 16.99 19.84 -6.94
CA ALA A 69 16.61 18.67 -6.17
C ALA A 69 16.85 18.82 -4.65
N MET A 70 17.84 19.62 -4.24
CA MET A 70 18.14 19.86 -2.82
C MET A 70 17.05 20.71 -2.17
N LYS A 71 16.61 21.76 -2.88
CA LYS A 71 15.48 22.60 -2.46
C LYS A 71 14.18 21.81 -2.49
N ALA A 72 13.97 20.97 -3.51
CA ALA A 72 12.82 20.05 -3.57
C ALA A 72 12.79 19.10 -2.37
N GLU A 73 13.91 18.49 -2.01
CA GLU A 73 14.01 17.61 -0.84
C GLU A 73 13.65 18.36 0.45
N THR A 74 14.16 19.58 0.62
CA THR A 74 13.86 20.43 1.79
C THR A 74 12.36 20.71 1.90
N ILE A 75 11.73 21.12 0.79
CA ILE A 75 10.29 21.36 0.71
C ILE A 75 9.51 20.11 1.11
N LEU A 76 9.88 18.94 0.57
CA LEU A 76 9.19 17.68 0.86
C LEU A 76 9.33 17.27 2.33
N ARG A 77 10.50 17.49 2.95
CA ARG A 77 10.73 17.22 4.38
C ARG A 77 9.91 18.14 5.27
N ASP A 78 9.85 19.42 4.95
CA ASP A 78 9.06 20.41 5.70
C ASP A 78 7.57 20.06 5.63
N LEU A 79 7.04 19.88 4.41
CA LEU A 79 5.63 19.55 4.22
C LEU A 79 5.26 18.21 4.87
N PHE A 80 6.16 17.23 4.85
CA PHE A 80 5.95 15.98 5.57
C PHE A 80 5.81 16.23 7.07
N LYS A 81 6.69 17.04 7.66
CA LYS A 81 6.66 17.35 9.09
C LYS A 81 5.38 18.09 9.47
N GLU A 82 4.98 19.08 8.68
CA GLU A 82 3.74 19.85 8.92
C GLU A 82 2.50 18.95 8.79
N ARG A 83 2.46 18.07 7.79
CA ARG A 83 1.32 17.16 7.56
C ARG A 83 1.22 16.05 8.61
N THR A 84 2.34 15.51 9.07
CA THR A 84 2.36 14.33 9.95
C THR A 84 2.59 14.66 11.42
N GLY A 85 3.07 15.86 11.73
CA GLY A 85 3.47 16.30 13.07
C GLY A 85 4.89 15.86 13.48
N GLN A 86 5.60 15.11 12.64
CA GLN A 86 6.92 14.55 12.95
C GLN A 86 7.82 14.49 11.72
N THR A 87 9.14 14.53 11.93
CA THR A 87 10.09 14.33 10.82
C THR A 87 10.09 12.88 10.34
N MET A 88 10.55 12.65 9.10
CA MET A 88 10.68 11.30 8.55
C MET A 88 11.58 10.39 9.40
N ASN A 89 12.64 10.93 10.00
CA ASN A 89 13.52 10.17 10.92
C ASN A 89 12.80 9.83 12.22
N GLN A 90 12.10 10.79 12.85
CA GLN A 90 11.32 10.55 14.06
C GLN A 90 10.26 9.47 13.85
N MET A 91 9.55 9.50 12.70
CA MET A 91 8.61 8.44 12.36
C MET A 91 9.32 7.09 12.26
N ARG A 92 10.45 7.00 11.53
CA ARG A 92 11.22 5.76 11.41
C ARG A 92 11.66 5.23 12.78
N GLU A 93 12.24 6.08 13.62
CA GLU A 93 12.73 5.72 14.95
C GLU A 93 11.61 5.24 15.85
N SER A 94 10.45 5.92 15.83
CA SER A 94 9.28 5.49 16.62
C SER A 94 8.78 4.10 16.24
N LEU A 95 8.88 3.70 14.96
CA LEU A 95 8.49 2.36 14.50
C LEU A 95 9.49 1.30 15.01
N ILE A 96 10.78 1.62 15.01
CA ILE A 96 11.84 0.72 15.53
C ILE A 96 11.70 0.54 17.04
N GLU A 97 11.48 1.63 17.77
CA GLU A 97 11.27 1.59 19.23
C GLU A 97 10.05 0.75 19.59
N ARG A 98 8.94 0.91 18.86
CA ARG A 98 7.74 0.09 19.05
C ARG A 98 7.98 -1.37 18.74
N GLU A 99 8.72 -1.69 17.68
CA GLU A 99 9.09 -3.07 17.34
C GLU A 99 9.91 -3.73 18.46
N GLN A 100 10.80 -2.98 19.11
CA GLN A 100 11.59 -3.46 20.25
C GLN A 100 10.75 -3.60 21.52
N ALA A 101 9.68 -2.82 21.66
CA ALA A 101 8.79 -2.82 22.81
C ALA A 101 7.60 -3.80 22.68
N ILE A 102 7.53 -4.59 21.61
CA ILE A 102 6.48 -5.61 21.45
C ILE A 102 6.61 -6.66 22.55
N THR A 103 5.49 -6.88 23.25
CA THR A 103 5.37 -7.93 24.28
C THR A 103 5.11 -9.31 23.68
N ASP A 104 5.41 -10.38 24.42
CA ASP A 104 5.16 -11.75 23.96
C ASP A 104 3.67 -12.00 23.69
N ASP A 105 2.77 -11.43 24.49
CA ASP A 105 1.32 -11.52 24.27
C ASP A 105 0.90 -10.89 22.92
N GLN A 106 1.50 -9.75 22.56
CA GLN A 106 1.26 -9.09 21.28
C GLN A 106 1.87 -9.86 20.10
N ARG A 107 3.03 -10.51 20.31
CA ARG A 107 3.60 -11.42 19.30
C ARG A 107 2.66 -12.59 19.06
N GLN A 108 2.16 -13.22 20.12
CA GLN A 108 1.29 -14.39 19.99
C GLN A 108 -0.01 -14.08 19.23
N GLN A 109 -0.51 -12.84 19.28
CA GLN A 109 -1.65 -12.42 18.45
C GLN A 109 -1.35 -12.48 16.95
N ALA A 110 -0.09 -12.28 16.52
CA ALA A 110 0.32 -12.34 15.12
C ALA A 110 0.11 -13.73 14.50
N TYR A 111 0.06 -14.77 15.31
CA TYR A 111 -0.29 -16.12 14.87
C TYR A 111 -1.69 -16.16 14.23
N GLN A 112 -2.68 -15.52 14.86
CA GLN A 112 -4.04 -15.48 14.32
C GLN A 112 -4.08 -14.78 12.96
N TYR A 113 -3.36 -13.67 12.80
CA TYR A 113 -3.23 -12.98 11.51
C TYR A 113 -2.60 -13.87 10.43
N ALA A 114 -1.70 -14.78 10.79
CA ALA A 114 -1.13 -15.74 9.87
C ALA A 114 -2.14 -16.82 9.47
N CYS A 115 -2.95 -17.34 10.41
CA CYS A 115 -4.01 -18.29 10.12
C CYS A 115 -5.12 -17.70 9.22
N ASP A 116 -5.52 -16.45 9.47
CA ASP A 116 -6.55 -15.75 8.70
C ASP A 116 -6.18 -15.58 7.20
N ILE A 117 -4.90 -15.73 6.84
CA ILE A 117 -4.47 -15.80 5.44
C ILE A 117 -5.17 -16.97 4.73
N GLY A 118 -5.32 -18.11 5.40
CA GLY A 118 -5.98 -19.29 4.86
C GLY A 118 -7.42 -18.99 4.48
N ASP A 119 -8.18 -18.41 5.41
CA ASP A 119 -9.56 -17.98 5.17
C ASP A 119 -9.69 -17.00 4.00
N MET A 120 -8.73 -16.08 3.85
CA MET A 120 -8.71 -15.13 2.74
C MET A 120 -8.44 -15.78 1.36
N ILE A 121 -7.69 -16.88 1.32
CA ILE A 121 -7.38 -17.62 0.09
C ILE A 121 -8.54 -18.58 -0.24
N GLU A 122 -9.06 -19.29 0.75
CA GLU A 122 -10.10 -20.31 0.59
C GLU A 122 -11.49 -19.72 0.35
N GLN A 123 -11.88 -18.73 1.17
CA GLN A 123 -13.25 -18.18 1.23
C GLN A 123 -13.32 -16.71 0.82
N GLY A 124 -12.20 -15.99 0.93
CA GLY A 124 -12.10 -14.56 0.63
C GLY A 124 -12.18 -14.22 -0.86
N ASN A 125 -11.98 -12.93 -1.17
CA ASN A 125 -12.08 -12.31 -2.51
C ASN A 125 -11.07 -12.83 -3.58
N LYS A 126 -10.72 -14.12 -3.57
CA LYS A 126 -9.78 -14.77 -4.50
C LYS A 126 -8.43 -14.06 -4.47
N LEU A 127 -7.83 -13.97 -3.30
CA LEU A 127 -6.53 -13.34 -3.14
C LEU A 127 -5.45 -14.41 -3.24
N THR A 128 -4.37 -14.11 -3.96
CA THR A 128 -3.15 -14.90 -3.87
C THR A 128 -2.57 -14.78 -2.47
N PHE A 129 -1.79 -15.77 -2.05
CA PHE A 129 -1.06 -15.74 -0.78
C PHE A 129 -0.32 -14.42 -0.56
N HIS A 130 0.42 -13.93 -1.55
CA HIS A 130 1.16 -12.67 -1.42
C HIS A 130 0.24 -11.48 -1.11
N ARG A 131 -0.97 -11.43 -1.69
CA ARG A 131 -1.93 -10.35 -1.44
C ARG A 131 -2.60 -10.48 -0.07
N ALA A 132 -2.98 -11.69 0.31
CA ALA A 132 -3.57 -11.98 1.62
C ALA A 132 -2.56 -11.68 2.74
N CYS A 133 -1.33 -12.18 2.62
CA CYS A 133 -0.23 -11.93 3.55
C CYS A 133 0.10 -10.44 3.67
N ALA A 134 0.18 -9.70 2.55
CA ALA A 134 0.38 -8.25 2.59
C ALA A 134 -0.76 -7.51 3.30
N SER A 135 -2.01 -7.93 3.08
CA SER A 135 -3.18 -7.34 3.74
C SER A 135 -3.14 -7.57 5.24
N GLN A 136 -2.91 -8.81 5.68
CA GLN A 136 -2.88 -9.15 7.11
C GLN A 136 -1.72 -8.48 7.82
N ALA A 137 -0.54 -8.43 7.19
CA ALA A 137 0.59 -7.71 7.74
C ALA A 137 0.35 -6.21 7.89
N GLN A 138 -0.35 -5.59 6.94
CA GLN A 138 -0.69 -4.17 7.04
C GLN A 138 -1.65 -3.91 8.21
N THR A 139 -2.63 -4.80 8.43
CA THR A 139 -3.55 -4.71 9.57
C THR A 139 -2.78 -4.83 10.89
N LEU A 140 -1.98 -5.89 11.04
CA LEU A 140 -1.18 -6.13 12.24
C LEU A 140 -0.18 -5.00 12.49
N ALA A 141 0.49 -4.50 11.46
CA ALA A 141 1.40 -3.36 11.56
C ALA A 141 0.69 -2.10 12.07
N GLY A 142 -0.56 -1.87 11.66
CA GLY A 142 -1.38 -0.77 12.14
C GLY A 142 -1.73 -0.88 13.62
N GLU A 143 -2.02 -2.09 14.09
CA GLU A 143 -2.38 -2.36 15.50
C GLU A 143 -1.18 -2.30 16.44
N LEU A 144 -0.06 -2.92 16.04
CA LEU A 144 1.18 -2.91 16.81
C LEU A 144 1.96 -1.59 16.65
N GLY A 145 1.59 -0.78 15.65
CA GLY A 145 2.28 0.47 15.34
C GLY A 145 3.71 0.27 14.84
N VAL A 146 3.97 -0.82 14.10
CA VAL A 146 5.29 -1.18 13.53
C VAL A 146 5.27 -1.15 12.00
N THR A 147 6.35 -1.63 11.36
CA THR A 147 6.40 -1.70 9.90
C THR A 147 5.71 -2.93 9.33
N ASP A 148 5.21 -2.87 8.09
CA ASP A 148 4.65 -4.04 7.38
C ASP A 148 5.67 -5.18 7.25
N VAL A 149 6.96 -4.85 7.15
CA VAL A 149 8.06 -5.83 7.12
C VAL A 149 8.22 -6.50 8.48
N ALA A 150 8.21 -5.74 9.57
CA ALA A 150 8.27 -6.27 10.93
C ALA A 150 7.05 -7.16 11.24
N ALA A 151 5.84 -6.70 10.91
CA ALA A 151 4.61 -7.47 11.09
C ALA A 151 4.67 -8.82 10.33
N ARG A 152 5.10 -8.84 9.05
CA ARG A 152 5.29 -10.08 8.30
C ARG A 152 6.29 -11.03 8.93
N ARG A 153 7.40 -10.48 9.45
CA ARG A 153 8.42 -11.27 10.14
C ARG A 153 7.83 -11.93 11.38
N ILE A 154 7.12 -11.18 12.22
CA ILE A 154 6.50 -11.70 13.45
C ILE A 154 5.44 -12.76 13.10
N MET A 155 4.54 -12.49 12.16
CA MET A 155 3.56 -13.48 11.69
C MET A 155 4.24 -14.79 11.24
N SER A 156 5.35 -14.69 10.51
CA SER A 156 6.09 -15.87 10.04
C SER A 156 6.79 -16.59 11.20
N GLU A 157 7.41 -15.86 12.13
CA GLU A 157 8.06 -16.43 13.31
C GLU A 157 7.07 -17.23 14.16
N GLU A 158 5.91 -16.63 14.46
CA GLU A 158 4.88 -17.24 15.32
C GLU A 158 4.17 -18.42 14.65
N PHE A 159 3.87 -18.31 13.35
CA PHE A 159 3.32 -19.43 12.59
C PHE A 159 4.28 -20.62 12.57
N ASN A 160 5.55 -20.37 12.26
CA ASN A 160 6.54 -21.43 12.19
C ASN A 160 6.76 -22.10 13.57
N ALA A 161 6.66 -21.33 14.66
CA ALA A 161 6.78 -21.85 16.02
C ALA A 161 5.60 -22.75 16.40
N ALA A 162 4.38 -22.41 15.97
CA ALA A 162 3.16 -23.16 16.28
C ALA A 162 2.97 -24.40 15.38
N GLU A 163 3.18 -24.25 14.07
CA GLU A 163 2.85 -25.26 13.05
C GLU A 163 4.05 -26.11 12.62
N GLY A 164 5.27 -25.71 12.98
CA GLY A 164 6.50 -26.40 12.58
C GLY A 164 6.78 -26.40 11.07
N SER A 165 6.03 -25.61 10.30
CA SER A 165 6.14 -25.45 8.85
C SER A 165 6.35 -23.99 8.49
N GLN A 166 6.90 -23.72 7.29
CA GLN A 166 7.13 -22.33 6.87
C GLN A 166 5.83 -21.71 6.33
N LEU A 167 5.43 -20.55 6.88
CA LEU A 167 4.24 -19.81 6.43
C LEU A 167 4.18 -19.61 4.91
N HIS A 168 5.32 -19.32 4.28
CA HIS A 168 5.40 -19.12 2.83
C HIS A 168 5.16 -20.41 2.03
N GLU A 169 5.65 -21.56 2.52
CA GLU A 169 5.44 -22.85 1.88
C GLU A 169 3.97 -23.28 2.00
N TRP A 170 3.42 -23.20 3.21
CA TRP A 170 1.99 -23.43 3.46
C TRP A 170 1.10 -22.54 2.57
N GLY A 171 1.39 -21.24 2.50
CA GLY A 171 0.65 -20.31 1.65
C GLY A 171 0.72 -20.63 0.16
N LYS A 172 1.86 -21.14 -0.33
CA LYS A 172 2.00 -21.59 -1.71
C LYS A 172 1.16 -22.82 -2.00
N GLU A 173 1.08 -23.76 -1.05
CA GLU A 173 0.22 -24.93 -1.17
C GLU A 173 -1.26 -24.53 -1.25
N LEU A 174 -1.69 -23.57 -0.43
CA LEU A 174 -3.05 -23.01 -0.52
C LEU A 174 -3.34 -22.35 -1.86
N ASP A 175 -2.38 -21.58 -2.40
CA ASP A 175 -2.53 -20.98 -3.74
C ASP A 175 -2.67 -22.06 -4.83
N GLU A 176 -1.93 -23.16 -4.73
CA GLU A 176 -2.00 -24.29 -5.66
C GLU A 176 -3.35 -25.03 -5.55
N GLN A 177 -3.84 -25.23 -4.33
CA GLN A 177 -5.06 -25.99 -4.06
C GLN A 177 -6.34 -25.21 -4.36
N PHE A 178 -6.39 -23.92 -3.99
CA PHE A 178 -7.62 -23.13 -4.03
C PHE A 178 -7.59 -22.04 -5.09
N TYR A 179 -6.50 -21.28 -5.21
CA TYR A 179 -6.45 -20.12 -6.10
C TYR A 179 -6.26 -20.50 -7.58
N ARG A 180 -5.29 -21.39 -7.90
CA ARG A 180 -5.00 -21.78 -9.30
C ARG A 180 -6.20 -22.39 -10.03
N PRO A 181 -6.94 -23.38 -9.46
CA PRO A 181 -8.07 -23.99 -10.15
C PRO A 181 -9.17 -22.99 -10.48
N GLN A 182 -9.39 -22.00 -9.60
CA GLN A 182 -10.40 -20.97 -9.80
C GLN A 182 -10.02 -20.02 -10.94
N VAL A 183 -8.75 -19.60 -11.03
CA VAL A 183 -8.27 -18.75 -12.14
C VAL A 183 -8.32 -19.47 -13.47
N GLU A 184 -7.98 -20.77 -13.50
CA GLU A 184 -8.07 -21.58 -14.71
C GLU A 184 -9.52 -21.72 -15.18
N ALA A 185 -10.47 -21.98 -14.26
CA ALA A 185 -11.89 -22.01 -14.57
C ALA A 185 -12.39 -20.67 -15.15
N GLU A 186 -12.00 -19.53 -14.56
CA GLU A 186 -12.34 -18.20 -15.09
C GLU A 186 -11.74 -17.94 -16.49
N LYS A 187 -10.50 -18.35 -16.72
CA LYS A 187 -9.86 -18.24 -18.03
C LYS A 187 -10.60 -19.08 -19.07
N SER A 188 -10.91 -20.34 -18.76
CA SER A 188 -11.67 -21.21 -19.66
C SER A 188 -13.06 -20.66 -19.98
N GLN A 189 -13.75 -20.05 -19.01
CA GLN A 189 -15.05 -19.39 -19.26
C GLN A 189 -14.91 -18.19 -20.21
N ARG A 190 -13.90 -17.33 -20.01
CA ARG A 190 -13.64 -16.19 -20.90
C ARG A 190 -13.23 -16.63 -22.31
N GLU A 191 -12.52 -17.74 -22.42
CA GLU A 191 -12.10 -18.33 -23.70
C GLU A 191 -13.23 -19.08 -24.42
N GLN A 192 -14.33 -19.41 -23.74
CA GLN A 192 -15.54 -19.99 -24.33
C GLN A 192 -16.58 -18.93 -24.76
N GLU A 193 -16.52 -17.71 -24.21
CA GLU A 193 -17.30 -16.54 -24.67
C GLU A 193 -16.96 -15.89 -26.05
N PRO A 194 -15.92 -16.26 -26.86
CA PRO A 194 -15.59 -15.54 -28.09
C PRO A 194 -16.60 -15.63 -29.24
N GLN A 195 -17.64 -16.46 -29.19
CA GLN A 195 -18.57 -16.62 -30.32
C GLN A 195 -19.82 -15.73 -30.27
N ALA A 196 -20.32 -15.36 -29.09
CA ALA A 196 -21.54 -14.54 -28.99
C ALA A 196 -21.28 -13.04 -29.27
N ARG A 197 -20.12 -12.50 -28.88
CA ARG A 197 -19.79 -11.07 -29.08
C ARG A 197 -19.30 -10.72 -30.49
N ARG A 198 -18.79 -11.67 -31.27
CA ARG A 198 -18.36 -11.44 -32.66
C ARG A 198 -19.53 -11.31 -33.64
N GLN A 199 -20.64 -12.04 -33.45
CA GLN A 199 -21.78 -11.98 -34.37
C GLN A 199 -22.61 -10.68 -34.25
N ASN A 200 -22.66 -10.06 -33.06
CA ASN A 200 -23.40 -8.80 -32.88
C ASN A 200 -22.68 -7.57 -33.48
N ARG A 201 -21.34 -7.57 -33.59
CA ARG A 201 -20.59 -6.44 -34.17
C ARG A 201 -20.69 -6.36 -35.70
N THR A 202 -20.91 -7.48 -36.38
CA THR A 202 -21.03 -7.49 -37.86
C THR A 202 -22.43 -7.07 -38.32
N ARG A 203 -23.47 -7.34 -37.51
CA ARG A 203 -24.86 -7.00 -37.85
C ARG A 203 -25.18 -5.51 -37.76
N THR A 204 -24.49 -4.77 -36.89
CA THR A 204 -24.71 -3.32 -36.71
C THR A 204 -24.04 -2.47 -37.81
N ARG A 205 -22.96 -2.96 -38.44
CA ARG A 205 -22.26 -2.23 -39.51
C ARG A 205 -22.96 -2.26 -40.88
N GLN A 206 -23.87 -3.19 -41.11
CA GLN A 206 -24.63 -3.27 -42.38
C GLN A 206 -25.92 -2.42 -42.38
N ARG A 207 -26.24 -1.72 -41.28
CA ARG A 207 -27.49 -0.97 -41.10
C ARG A 207 -27.31 0.56 -41.03
N ALA A 208 -26.15 1.10 -41.36
CA ALA A 208 -25.98 2.54 -41.50
C ALA A 208 -26.25 2.93 -42.96
N PRO A 209 -27.35 3.64 -43.28
CA PRO A 209 -27.54 4.17 -44.62
C PRO A 209 -26.60 5.37 -44.83
N SER A 210 -25.86 5.35 -45.92
CA SER A 210 -25.05 6.47 -46.39
C SER A 210 -25.95 7.68 -46.69
N ARG A 211 -25.69 8.80 -46.01
CA ARG A 211 -26.09 10.14 -46.43
C ARG A 211 -24.96 11.10 -46.13
#